data_AF-A0A069SF80-F1
#
_entry.id   AF-A0A069SF80-F1
#
_cell.length_a   1.000
_cell.length_b   1.000
_cell.length_c   1.000
_cell.angle_alpha   90.00
_cell.angle_beta   90.00
_cell.angle_gamma   90.00
#
_symmetry.space_group_name_H-M   'P 1'
#
loop_
_entity.id
_entity.type
_entity.pdbx_description
1 polymer ?
#
loop_
_entity_poly.entity_id
_entity_poly.type
_entity_poly.pdbx_seq_one_letter_code
_entity_poly.pdbx_strand_id
1 'polypeptide(L)'
;MMNKLLNKICIGAAVLCSASVISSCTAGLTYEEAPESVYSEVGVSKIELKARELFNDKIYAVNWNKWVDNYIDTRLIGSSDVFTWVNRTGAPYTMPDGKVVAAGESIKVEGSETIESDSSAPDGKVYVLNVYAASDVQYSTANKGFLFDGSKFSGDFELVNPVDNRSQYVVLPVRKNEIIGELYLVSYSVCTVEPVGDSPKLGMPGDFTKPRRYLVKNIAHRPAGVEQHQRMYEVRVTFLP
;
A
#
# COMPACT_ATOMS: atom_id res chain seq x y z
N MET A 1 18.67 -24.12 71.14
CA MET A 1 17.73 -24.78 70.20
C MET A 1 16.62 -23.84 69.70
N MET A 2 16.13 -22.92 70.54
CA MET A 2 15.02 -21.98 70.24
C MET A 2 15.28 -21.02 69.06
N ASN A 3 16.50 -20.50 68.89
CA ASN A 3 16.83 -19.55 67.80
C ASN A 3 16.80 -20.13 66.38
N LYS A 4 17.07 -21.43 66.19
CA LYS A 4 17.02 -22.06 64.86
C LYS A 4 15.60 -22.36 64.39
N LEU A 5 14.66 -22.53 65.32
CA LEU A 5 13.24 -22.77 65.02
C LEU A 5 12.53 -21.45 64.66
N LEU A 6 12.81 -20.37 65.40
CA LEU A 6 12.31 -19.03 65.12
C LEU A 6 12.77 -18.49 63.76
N ASN A 7 14.04 -18.67 63.40
CA ASN A 7 14.53 -18.25 62.07
C ASN A 7 13.85 -19.01 60.91
N LYS A 8 13.52 -20.29 61.08
CA LYS A 8 12.81 -21.07 60.07
C LYS A 8 11.34 -20.66 59.93
N ILE A 9 10.69 -20.30 61.03
CA ILE A 9 9.31 -19.79 61.02
C ILE A 9 9.26 -18.38 60.40
N CYS A 10 10.21 -17.50 60.72
CA CYS A 10 10.28 -16.16 60.14
C CYS A 10 10.59 -16.18 58.63
N ILE A 11 11.45 -17.10 58.16
CA ILE A 11 11.70 -17.28 56.72
C ILE A 11 10.47 -17.89 56.03
N GLY A 12 9.79 -18.85 56.66
CA GLY A 12 8.55 -19.43 56.11
C GLY A 12 7.41 -18.40 55.99
N ALA A 13 7.24 -17.54 57.00
CA ALA A 13 6.25 -16.46 56.99
C ALA A 13 6.59 -15.37 55.96
N ALA A 14 7.87 -15.01 55.81
CA ALA A 14 8.31 -14.03 54.81
C ALA A 14 8.11 -14.53 53.36
N VAL A 15 8.29 -15.82 53.10
CA VAL A 15 8.07 -16.45 51.77
C VAL A 15 6.59 -16.62 51.44
N LEU A 16 5.74 -16.94 52.43
CA LEU A 16 4.28 -17.01 52.25
C LEU A 16 3.65 -15.63 52.06
N CYS A 17 4.11 -14.62 52.82
CA CYS A 17 3.66 -13.25 52.62
C CYS A 17 4.12 -12.70 51.25
N SER A 18 5.36 -12.93 50.81
CA SER A 18 5.85 -12.44 49.52
C SER A 18 5.16 -13.10 48.32
N ALA A 19 4.79 -14.39 48.40
CA ALA A 19 3.98 -15.04 47.37
C ALA A 19 2.56 -14.44 47.26
N SER A 20 1.95 -14.05 48.38
CA SER A 20 0.60 -13.46 48.40
C SER A 20 0.54 -12.01 47.89
N VAL A 21 1.63 -11.23 47.97
CA VAL A 21 1.66 -9.84 47.46
C VAL A 21 1.90 -9.77 45.94
N ILE A 22 2.49 -10.80 45.34
CA ILE A 22 2.70 -10.84 43.88
C ILE A 22 1.42 -11.34 43.18
N SER A 23 0.63 -12.22 43.82
CA SER A 23 -0.69 -12.64 43.30
C SER A 23 -1.78 -11.59 43.48
N SER A 24 -1.64 -10.63 44.41
CA SER A 24 -2.67 -9.59 44.64
C SER A 24 -2.68 -8.50 43.57
N CYS A 25 -1.66 -8.39 42.73
CA CYS A 25 -1.65 -7.45 41.60
C CYS A 25 -2.34 -8.02 40.34
N THR A 26 -2.65 -9.31 40.31
CA THR A 26 -3.39 -9.96 39.21
C THR A 26 -4.77 -10.46 39.63
N ALA A 27 -5.02 -10.64 40.94
CA ALA A 27 -6.33 -10.94 41.48
C ALA A 27 -7.27 -9.72 41.35
N GLY A 28 -8.12 -9.74 40.31
CA GLY A 28 -9.14 -8.70 40.07
C GLY A 28 -9.05 -8.04 38.70
N LEU A 29 -8.01 -8.32 37.91
CA LEU A 29 -8.01 -7.98 36.48
C LEU A 29 -8.81 -9.05 35.73
N THR A 30 -10.11 -8.83 35.59
CA THR A 30 -10.88 -9.51 34.54
C THR A 30 -10.40 -8.94 33.22
N TYR A 31 -9.62 -9.72 32.46
CA TYR A 31 -9.41 -9.42 31.06
C TYR A 31 -10.78 -9.53 30.39
N GLU A 32 -11.38 -8.38 30.09
CA GLU A 32 -12.51 -8.36 29.17
C GLU A 32 -12.00 -8.88 27.83
N GLU A 33 -12.71 -9.87 27.29
CA GLU A 33 -12.42 -10.32 25.94
C GLU A 33 -12.54 -9.14 24.98
N ALA A 34 -11.56 -9.01 24.08
CA ALA A 34 -11.62 -7.97 23.07
C ALA A 34 -12.93 -8.13 22.27
N PRO A 35 -13.63 -7.03 21.94
CA PRO A 35 -14.85 -7.13 21.16
C PRO A 35 -14.56 -7.77 19.80
N GLU A 36 -15.53 -8.52 19.25
CA GLU A 36 -15.35 -9.28 18.00
C GLU A 36 -14.83 -8.42 16.85
N SER A 37 -15.28 -7.17 16.76
CA SER A 37 -14.81 -6.21 15.76
C SER A 37 -13.29 -6.00 15.74
N VAL A 38 -12.58 -6.28 16.84
CA VAL A 38 -11.11 -6.17 16.92
C VAL A 38 -10.41 -7.37 16.27
N TYR A 39 -10.94 -8.57 16.43
CA TYR A 39 -10.30 -9.80 15.94
C TYR A 39 -10.92 -10.39 14.66
N SER A 40 -12.05 -9.84 14.19
CA SER A 40 -12.73 -10.27 12.96
C SER A 40 -12.51 -9.39 11.74
N GLU A 41 -12.12 -8.12 11.94
CA GLU A 41 -11.90 -7.17 10.85
C GLU A 41 -10.68 -7.54 10.01
N VAL A 42 -10.86 -7.64 8.69
CA VAL A 42 -9.85 -8.01 7.69
C VAL A 42 -10.04 -7.25 6.37
N GLY A 43 -10.80 -6.17 6.42
CA GLY A 43 -11.18 -5.35 5.30
C GLY A 43 -10.01 -4.54 4.74
N VAL A 44 -10.03 -4.39 3.42
CA VAL A 44 -9.25 -3.40 2.67
C VAL A 44 -10.22 -2.28 2.27
N SER A 45 -9.85 -1.03 2.52
CA SER A 45 -10.63 0.14 2.09
C SER A 45 -10.32 0.55 0.65
N LYS A 46 -9.05 0.46 0.23
CA LYS A 46 -8.62 0.68 -1.15
C LYS A 46 -7.24 0.11 -1.41
N ILE A 47 -6.89 0.02 -2.69
CA ILE A 47 -5.50 -0.09 -3.16
C ILE A 47 -5.11 1.17 -3.91
N GLU A 48 -3.87 1.63 -3.70
CA GLU A 48 -3.21 2.61 -4.56
C GLU A 48 -2.07 1.96 -5.34
N LEU A 49 -1.94 2.36 -6.61
CA LEU A 49 -0.86 1.96 -7.49
C LEU A 49 0.00 3.18 -7.80
N LYS A 50 1.32 3.04 -7.62
CA LYS A 50 2.28 4.12 -7.82
C LYS A 50 3.37 3.72 -8.81
N ALA A 51 3.70 4.64 -9.70
CA ALA A 51 4.91 4.57 -10.52
C ALA A 51 6.04 5.30 -9.81
N ARG A 52 7.26 4.79 -9.94
CA ARG A 52 8.46 5.41 -9.38
C ARG A 52 9.51 5.54 -10.46
N GLU A 53 10.14 6.70 -10.54
CA GLU A 53 11.26 6.96 -11.44
C GLU A 53 12.46 7.49 -10.67
N LEU A 54 13.63 6.95 -11.02
CA LEU A 54 14.92 7.47 -10.58
C LEU A 54 15.57 8.24 -11.74
N PHE A 55 15.70 9.54 -11.55
CA PHE A 55 16.29 10.46 -12.50
C PHE A 55 17.76 10.71 -12.13
N ASN A 56 18.66 10.06 -12.86
CA ASN A 56 20.10 10.22 -12.68
C ASN A 56 20.66 11.10 -13.78
N ASP A 57 21.29 12.23 -13.42
CA ASP A 57 21.87 13.18 -14.39
C ASP A 57 20.89 13.65 -15.48
N LYS A 58 19.59 13.69 -15.15
CA LYS A 58 18.50 14.11 -16.06
C LYS A 58 17.92 15.48 -15.72
N ILE A 59 18.28 16.04 -14.56
CA ILE A 59 17.76 17.33 -14.07
C ILE A 59 18.92 18.31 -13.93
N TYR A 60 18.77 19.46 -14.56
CA TYR A 60 19.70 20.58 -14.47
C TYR A 60 19.22 21.60 -13.44
N ALA A 61 20.11 21.97 -12.52
CA ALA A 61 19.84 22.91 -11.45
C ALA A 61 20.34 24.31 -11.83
N VAL A 62 19.45 25.11 -12.40
CA VAL A 62 19.73 26.36 -13.14
C VAL A 62 20.57 27.34 -12.32
N ASN A 63 20.17 27.61 -11.07
CA ASN A 63 20.84 28.61 -10.22
C ASN A 63 22.24 28.20 -9.76
N TRP A 64 22.57 26.92 -9.83
CA TRP A 64 23.87 26.40 -9.41
C TRP A 64 24.74 25.93 -10.56
N ASN A 65 24.25 26.02 -11.81
CA ASN A 65 24.94 25.57 -13.02
C ASN A 65 25.53 24.15 -12.88
N LYS A 66 24.72 23.21 -12.37
CA LYS A 66 25.14 21.82 -12.16
C LYS A 66 24.01 20.84 -12.41
N TRP A 67 24.38 19.60 -12.65
CA TRP A 67 23.45 18.48 -12.74
C TRP A 67 23.07 17.98 -11.34
N VAL A 68 21.84 17.46 -11.23
CA VAL A 68 21.39 16.72 -10.05
C VAL A 68 21.79 15.26 -10.24
N ASP A 69 22.62 14.76 -9.31
CA ASP A 69 23.16 13.40 -9.41
C ASP A 69 22.06 12.33 -9.42
N ASN A 70 21.15 12.39 -8.45
CA ASN A 70 20.04 11.46 -8.31
C ASN A 70 18.81 12.18 -7.76
N TYR A 71 17.66 11.97 -8.39
CA TYR A 71 16.37 12.44 -7.90
C TYR A 71 15.34 11.32 -8.07
N ILE A 72 14.64 10.98 -7.00
CA ILE A 72 13.60 9.96 -7.03
C ILE A 72 12.23 10.63 -6.88
N ASP A 73 11.29 10.22 -7.71
CA ASP A 73 9.92 10.69 -7.63
C ASP A 73 8.97 9.47 -7.70
N THR A 74 7.88 9.53 -6.95
CA THR A 74 6.87 8.48 -6.89
C THR A 74 5.51 9.13 -7.03
N ARG A 75 4.71 8.66 -7.99
CA ARG A 75 3.45 9.26 -8.39
C ARG A 75 2.34 8.23 -8.35
N LEU A 76 1.19 8.63 -7.81
CA LEU A 76 -0.05 7.87 -7.91
C LEU A 76 -0.44 7.76 -9.38
N ILE A 77 -0.67 6.55 -9.85
CA ILE A 77 -1.10 6.27 -11.22
C ILE A 77 -2.47 5.59 -11.28
N GLY A 78 -2.97 5.04 -10.16
CA GLY A 78 -4.27 4.37 -10.11
C GLY A 78 -4.73 4.10 -8.68
N SER A 79 -6.04 3.89 -8.52
CA SER A 79 -6.68 3.58 -7.24
C SER A 79 -7.92 2.71 -7.48
N SER A 80 -8.28 1.83 -6.52
CA SER A 80 -9.59 1.16 -6.53
C SER A 80 -10.73 2.08 -6.08
N ASP A 81 -10.40 3.22 -5.47
CA ASP A 81 -11.32 4.33 -5.20
C ASP A 81 -11.34 5.28 -6.41
N VAL A 82 -11.68 6.55 -6.22
CA VAL A 82 -11.65 7.58 -7.25
C VAL A 82 -10.21 8.04 -7.54
N PHE A 83 -9.83 8.07 -8.81
CA PHE A 83 -8.59 8.66 -9.31
C PHE A 83 -8.87 9.55 -10.54
N THR A 84 -8.07 10.62 -10.71
CA THR A 84 -8.19 11.52 -11.86
C THR A 84 -7.28 11.07 -13.00
N TRP A 85 -7.87 10.63 -14.11
CA TRP A 85 -7.16 10.32 -15.34
C TRP A 85 -7.29 11.48 -16.35
N VAL A 86 -6.30 11.60 -17.24
CA VAL A 86 -6.29 12.57 -18.34
C VAL A 86 -6.04 11.79 -19.62
N ASN A 87 -6.89 11.97 -20.63
CA ASN A 87 -6.69 11.33 -21.93
C ASN A 87 -5.55 12.01 -22.68
N ARG A 88 -4.35 11.41 -22.66
CA ARG A 88 -3.15 11.93 -23.34
C ARG A 88 -2.87 11.29 -24.69
N THR A 89 -3.78 10.43 -25.19
CA THR A 89 -3.59 9.69 -26.44
C THR A 89 -3.58 10.55 -27.71
N GLY A 90 -3.94 11.84 -27.61
CA GLY A 90 -4.07 12.75 -28.76
C GLY A 90 -5.35 12.55 -29.59
N ALA A 91 -6.21 11.61 -29.22
CA ALA A 91 -7.50 11.34 -29.86
C ALA A 91 -8.59 11.02 -28.82
N PRO A 92 -9.88 11.03 -29.19
CA PRO A 92 -10.94 10.54 -28.31
C PRO A 92 -10.72 9.07 -27.92
N TYR A 93 -10.94 8.74 -26.66
CA TYR A 93 -10.81 7.38 -26.11
C TYR A 93 -12.15 6.87 -25.59
N THR A 94 -12.50 5.62 -25.91
CA THR A 94 -13.69 4.95 -25.39
C THR A 94 -13.31 4.09 -24.20
N MET A 95 -13.83 4.45 -23.02
CA MET A 95 -13.66 3.74 -21.76
C MET A 95 -14.34 2.36 -21.80
N PRO A 96 -13.98 1.42 -20.91
CA PRO A 96 -14.61 0.10 -20.85
C PRO A 96 -16.12 0.10 -20.59
N ASP A 97 -16.65 1.16 -19.97
CA ASP A 97 -18.09 1.38 -19.75
C ASP A 97 -18.81 1.98 -20.96
N GLY A 98 -18.09 2.26 -22.05
CA GLY A 98 -18.60 2.87 -23.28
C GLY A 98 -18.55 4.40 -23.31
N LYS A 99 -18.14 5.07 -22.22
CA LYS A 99 -18.01 6.53 -22.20
C LYS A 99 -16.86 6.98 -23.12
N VAL A 100 -17.11 7.98 -23.96
CA VAL A 100 -16.07 8.61 -24.80
C VAL A 100 -15.50 9.82 -24.07
N VAL A 101 -14.17 9.94 -24.03
CA VAL A 101 -13.41 11.01 -23.39
C VAL A 101 -12.57 11.71 -24.44
N ALA A 102 -12.68 13.03 -24.57
CA ALA A 102 -11.94 13.79 -25.57
C ALA A 102 -10.43 13.84 -25.26
N ALA A 103 -9.59 14.10 -26.28
CA ALA A 103 -8.16 14.29 -26.07
C ALA A 103 -7.90 15.50 -25.15
N GLY A 104 -7.02 15.34 -24.17
CA GLY A 104 -6.70 16.34 -23.15
C GLY A 104 -7.76 16.51 -22.05
N GLU A 105 -8.91 15.83 -22.15
CA GLU A 105 -9.95 15.88 -21.13
C GLU A 105 -9.52 15.12 -19.87
N SER A 106 -9.81 15.71 -18.71
CA SER A 106 -9.60 15.09 -17.41
C SER A 106 -10.92 14.59 -16.83
N ILE A 107 -10.95 13.33 -16.40
CA ILE A 107 -12.12 12.72 -15.77
C ILE A 107 -11.74 12.03 -14.46
N LYS A 108 -12.74 11.87 -13.59
CA LYS A 108 -12.66 10.94 -12.46
C LYS A 108 -13.04 9.55 -12.95
N VAL A 109 -12.19 8.58 -12.68
CA VAL A 109 -12.47 7.16 -12.86
C VAL A 109 -12.50 6.52 -11.49
N GLU A 110 -13.38 5.55 -11.32
CA GLU A 110 -13.58 4.86 -10.05
C GLU A 110 -13.38 3.36 -10.30
N GLY A 111 -12.63 2.71 -9.41
CA GLY A 111 -12.52 1.26 -9.40
C GLY A 111 -13.82 0.60 -8.93
N SER A 112 -13.74 -0.69 -8.65
CA SER A 112 -14.85 -1.41 -8.02
C SER A 112 -14.36 -2.56 -7.16
N GLU A 113 -15.16 -2.96 -6.19
CA GLU A 113 -14.99 -4.22 -5.47
C GLU A 113 -16.10 -5.18 -5.87
N THR A 114 -15.73 -6.40 -6.26
CA THR A 114 -16.65 -7.49 -6.55
C THR A 114 -16.27 -8.73 -5.75
N ILE A 115 -17.22 -9.63 -5.51
CA ILE A 115 -16.95 -10.89 -4.79
C ILE A 115 -17.12 -12.05 -5.77
N GLU A 116 -16.11 -12.92 -5.83
CA GLU A 116 -16.12 -14.14 -6.63
C GLU A 116 -16.00 -15.38 -5.73
N SER A 117 -16.70 -16.45 -6.09
CA SER A 117 -16.61 -17.73 -5.37
C SER A 117 -15.35 -18.49 -5.77
N ASP A 118 -14.54 -18.88 -4.79
CA ASP A 118 -13.34 -19.70 -4.97
C ASP A 118 -13.16 -20.58 -3.73
N SER A 119 -13.33 -21.89 -3.89
CA SER A 119 -13.25 -22.84 -2.76
C SER A 119 -11.85 -22.96 -2.15
N SER A 120 -10.82 -22.43 -2.81
CA SER A 120 -9.46 -22.38 -2.27
C SER A 120 -9.21 -21.16 -1.37
N ALA A 121 -10.09 -20.15 -1.42
CA ALA A 121 -9.98 -18.96 -0.60
C ALA A 121 -10.57 -19.19 0.81
N PRO A 122 -10.12 -18.44 1.84
CA PRO A 122 -10.81 -18.43 3.12
C PRO A 122 -12.26 -18.03 2.91
N ASP A 123 -13.18 -18.66 3.65
CA ASP A 123 -14.64 -18.50 3.52
C ASP A 123 -15.25 -18.83 2.14
N GLY A 124 -14.44 -19.34 1.20
CA GLY A 124 -14.87 -19.68 -0.15
C GLY A 124 -15.02 -18.48 -1.09
N LYS A 125 -14.50 -17.30 -0.72
CA LYS A 125 -14.65 -16.07 -1.52
C LYS A 125 -13.33 -15.34 -1.73
N VAL A 126 -13.24 -14.70 -2.90
CA VAL A 126 -12.20 -13.74 -3.26
C VAL A 126 -12.84 -12.36 -3.45
N TYR A 127 -12.27 -11.37 -2.80
CA TYR A 127 -12.66 -9.97 -2.88
C TYR A 127 -11.80 -9.30 -3.94
N VAL A 128 -12.38 -9.05 -5.10
CA VAL A 128 -11.69 -8.55 -6.30
C VAL A 128 -11.74 -7.04 -6.34
N LEU A 129 -10.58 -6.40 -6.21
CA LEU A 129 -10.37 -4.96 -6.39
C LEU A 129 -10.02 -4.69 -7.86
N ASN A 130 -10.97 -4.15 -8.62
CA ASN A 130 -10.76 -3.69 -9.99
C ASN A 130 -10.25 -2.26 -9.96
N VAL A 131 -9.11 -2.02 -10.58
CA VAL A 131 -8.35 -0.76 -10.49
C VAL A 131 -8.12 -0.21 -11.89
N TYR A 132 -8.41 1.07 -12.08
CA TYR A 132 -7.91 1.81 -13.24
C TYR A 132 -6.56 2.45 -12.93
N ALA A 133 -5.61 2.34 -13.85
CA ALA A 133 -4.30 2.97 -13.76
C ALA A 133 -3.88 3.63 -15.07
N ALA A 134 -3.18 4.75 -15.02
CA ALA A 134 -2.60 5.40 -16.19
C ALA A 134 -1.43 4.57 -16.77
N SER A 135 -1.28 4.59 -18.09
CA SER A 135 -0.12 3.99 -18.80
C SER A 135 1.04 4.97 -18.95
N ASP A 136 0.81 6.25 -18.70
CA ASP A 136 1.84 7.28 -18.60
C ASP A 136 1.74 8.02 -17.26
N VAL A 137 2.76 8.80 -16.95
CA VAL A 137 2.79 9.57 -15.72
C VAL A 137 3.62 10.84 -15.90
N GLN A 138 3.06 11.97 -15.46
CA GLN A 138 3.76 13.25 -15.43
C GLN A 138 4.51 13.41 -14.11
N TYR A 139 5.83 13.46 -14.18
CA TYR A 139 6.70 13.83 -13.06
C TYR A 139 6.95 15.34 -13.05
N SER A 140 7.28 15.88 -11.88
CA SER A 140 7.61 17.30 -11.73
C SER A 140 8.82 17.50 -10.82
N THR A 141 9.66 18.47 -11.16
CA THR A 141 10.67 18.98 -10.24
C THR A 141 10.06 19.97 -9.24
N ALA A 142 10.82 20.30 -8.19
CA ALA A 142 10.34 21.15 -7.10
C ALA A 142 9.92 22.56 -7.53
N ASN A 143 10.59 23.16 -8.52
CA ASN A 143 10.32 24.50 -9.03
C ASN A 143 11.09 24.75 -10.35
N LYS A 144 10.92 25.94 -10.95
CA LYS A 144 11.60 26.36 -12.18
C LYS A 144 13.13 26.43 -12.10
N GLY A 145 13.73 26.35 -10.91
CA GLY A 145 15.17 26.27 -10.72
C GLY A 145 15.76 24.88 -11.01
N PHE A 146 14.92 23.86 -11.20
CA PHE A 146 15.31 22.50 -11.55
C PHE A 146 14.53 22.07 -12.78
N LEU A 147 15.21 21.70 -13.86
CA LEU A 147 14.55 21.37 -15.12
C LEU A 147 15.04 20.02 -15.62
N PHE A 148 14.11 19.15 -15.98
CA PHE A 148 14.43 17.99 -16.81
C PHE A 148 15.01 18.46 -18.14
N ASP A 149 16.12 17.86 -18.57
CA ASP A 149 16.77 18.18 -19.84
C ASP A 149 16.54 17.07 -20.85
N GLY A 150 15.83 17.37 -21.93
CA GLY A 150 15.42 16.38 -22.93
C GLY A 150 16.59 15.66 -23.61
N SER A 151 17.79 16.27 -23.64
CA SER A 151 18.98 15.63 -24.21
C SER A 151 19.50 14.45 -23.39
N LYS A 152 19.03 14.31 -22.13
CA LYS A 152 19.39 13.23 -21.21
C LYS A 152 18.38 12.08 -21.21
N PHE A 153 17.29 12.20 -21.97
CA PHE A 153 16.28 11.16 -22.12
C PHE A 153 16.45 10.42 -23.44
N SER A 154 16.01 9.16 -23.43
CA SER A 154 15.99 8.27 -24.59
C SER A 154 14.70 7.47 -24.56
N GLY A 155 14.21 7.06 -25.74
CA GLY A 155 12.93 6.35 -25.85
C GLY A 155 11.74 7.29 -25.77
N ASP A 156 10.60 6.77 -25.31
CA ASP A 156 9.35 7.53 -25.25
C ASP A 156 9.35 8.47 -24.04
N PHE A 157 9.33 9.77 -24.29
CA PHE A 157 9.12 10.81 -23.28
C PHE A 157 8.54 12.07 -23.91
N GLU A 158 7.88 12.89 -23.11
CA GLU A 158 7.40 14.21 -23.52
C GLU A 158 7.77 15.25 -22.46
N LEU A 159 8.42 16.33 -22.87
CA LEU A 159 8.56 17.51 -22.02
C LEU A 159 7.30 18.38 -22.15
N VAL A 160 6.68 18.74 -21.03
CA VAL A 160 5.47 19.59 -21.04
C VAL A 160 5.87 21.05 -21.03
N ASN A 161 5.45 21.84 -22.03
CA ASN A 161 5.81 23.26 -22.19
C ASN A 161 7.32 23.56 -22.09
N PRO A 162 8.17 22.90 -22.92
CA PRO A 162 9.61 23.06 -22.83
C PRO A 162 10.08 24.43 -23.32
N VAL A 163 11.16 24.92 -22.71
CA VAL A 163 11.96 26.06 -23.18
C VAL A 163 13.40 25.59 -23.27
N ASP A 164 14.06 25.80 -24.41
CA ASP A 164 15.44 25.36 -24.67
C ASP A 164 15.66 23.87 -24.35
N ASN A 165 14.72 23.02 -24.78
CA ASN A 165 14.72 21.56 -24.54
C ASN A 165 14.72 21.17 -23.04
N ARG A 166 14.22 22.07 -22.18
CA ARG A 166 14.12 21.86 -20.74
C ARG A 166 12.73 22.15 -20.22
N SER A 167 12.28 21.38 -19.23
CA SER A 167 10.99 21.62 -18.58
C SER A 167 11.00 21.24 -17.11
N GLN A 168 10.13 21.86 -16.32
CA GLN A 168 9.81 21.42 -14.96
C GLN A 168 9.10 20.05 -14.95
N TYR A 169 8.52 19.63 -16.08
CA TYR A 169 7.66 18.47 -16.18
C TYR A 169 8.10 17.54 -17.31
N VAL A 170 8.08 16.24 -17.04
CA VAL A 170 8.30 15.19 -18.03
C VAL A 170 7.23 14.13 -17.88
N VAL A 171 6.62 13.72 -18.99
CA VAL A 171 5.75 12.55 -19.07
C VAL A 171 6.57 11.36 -19.53
N LEU A 172 6.46 10.25 -18.81
CA LEU A 172 7.12 8.99 -19.14
C LEU A 172 6.10 7.85 -19.17
N PRO A 173 6.33 6.81 -20.00
CA PRO A 173 5.54 5.59 -19.92
C PRO A 173 5.75 4.91 -18.56
N VAL A 174 4.67 4.37 -18.00
CA VAL A 174 4.72 3.56 -16.78
C VAL A 174 5.39 2.22 -17.09
N ARG A 175 6.42 1.88 -16.33
CA ARG A 175 6.97 0.51 -16.30
C ARG A 175 5.99 -0.41 -15.58
N LYS A 176 5.08 -1.03 -16.34
CA LYS A 176 3.96 -1.82 -15.78
C LYS A 176 4.40 -3.05 -14.97
N ASN A 177 5.63 -3.50 -15.20
CA ASN A 177 6.29 -4.56 -14.45
C ASN A 177 6.98 -4.09 -13.14
N GLU A 178 6.99 -2.79 -12.85
CA GLU A 178 7.67 -2.16 -11.70
C GLU A 178 6.74 -1.17 -10.96
N ILE A 179 5.49 -1.58 -10.73
CA ILE A 179 4.50 -0.78 -10.01
C ILE A 179 4.57 -1.08 -8.52
N ILE A 180 4.41 -0.05 -7.70
CA ILE A 180 4.28 -0.18 -6.26
C ILE A 180 2.80 -0.21 -5.90
N GLY A 181 2.34 -1.34 -5.37
CA GLY A 181 0.99 -1.48 -4.81
C GLY A 181 0.98 -1.25 -3.29
N GLU A 182 -0.03 -0.53 -2.81
CA GLU A 182 -0.25 -0.27 -1.39
C GLU A 182 -1.73 -0.54 -1.02
N LEU A 183 -1.98 -1.57 -0.22
CA LEU A 183 -3.31 -1.82 0.36
C LEU A 183 -3.51 -0.98 1.61
N TYR A 184 -4.62 -0.26 1.66
CA TYR A 184 -5.08 0.46 2.83
C TYR A 184 -6.04 -0.45 3.59
N LEU A 185 -5.61 -0.92 4.77
CA LEU A 185 -6.40 -1.81 5.62
C LEU A 185 -7.37 -0.99 6.47
N VAL A 186 -8.58 -1.50 6.69
CA VAL A 186 -9.55 -0.90 7.61
C VAL A 186 -8.97 -0.83 9.02
N SER A 187 -8.28 -1.89 9.45
CA SER A 187 -7.63 -2.00 10.76
C SER A 187 -6.14 -2.31 10.65
N TYR A 188 -5.34 -1.34 10.18
CA TYR A 188 -3.92 -1.53 9.87
C TYR A 188 -3.04 -2.02 11.04
N SER A 189 -3.40 -1.71 12.29
CA SER A 189 -2.60 -2.06 13.47
C SER A 189 -2.72 -3.53 13.89
N VAL A 190 -3.78 -4.21 13.43
CA VAL A 190 -4.10 -5.59 13.81
C VAL A 190 -4.26 -6.51 12.61
N CYS A 191 -3.89 -6.04 11.41
CA CYS A 191 -3.91 -6.86 10.20
C CYS A 191 -2.52 -6.96 9.58
N THR A 192 -2.23 -8.13 9.00
CA THR A 192 -1.06 -8.36 8.17
C THR A 192 -1.48 -8.79 6.78
N VAL A 193 -0.65 -8.49 5.78
CA VAL A 193 -0.89 -8.89 4.39
C VAL A 193 0.23 -9.82 3.93
N GLU A 194 -0.15 -10.96 3.38
CA GLU A 194 0.76 -11.93 2.79
C GLU A 194 0.50 -12.03 1.27
N PRO A 195 1.53 -11.86 0.41
CA PRO A 195 1.38 -12.13 -1.01
C PRO A 195 1.16 -13.63 -1.24
N VAL A 196 0.27 -13.97 -2.18
CA VAL A 196 -0.05 -15.36 -2.53
C VAL A 196 0.51 -15.69 -3.92
N GLY A 197 1.13 -16.86 -4.05
CA GLY A 197 1.72 -17.32 -5.30
C GLY A 197 2.91 -16.46 -5.71
N ASP A 198 2.88 -15.94 -6.93
CA ASP A 198 3.92 -15.07 -7.50
C ASP A 198 3.60 -13.57 -7.35
N SER A 199 2.64 -13.22 -6.48
CA SER A 199 2.26 -11.83 -6.25
C SER A 199 3.42 -11.03 -5.65
N PRO A 200 3.66 -9.79 -6.13
CA PRO A 200 4.76 -8.98 -5.63
C PRO A 200 4.53 -8.57 -4.18
N LYS A 201 5.61 -8.25 -3.46
CA LYS A 201 5.49 -7.67 -2.13
C LYS A 201 4.98 -6.23 -2.23
N LEU A 202 3.94 -5.90 -1.46
CA LEU A 202 3.41 -4.53 -1.37
C LEU A 202 4.47 -3.54 -0.85
N GLY A 203 4.39 -2.28 -1.29
CA GLY A 203 5.38 -1.24 -0.99
C GLY A 203 6.70 -1.37 -1.77
N MET A 204 6.85 -2.40 -2.60
CA MET A 204 8.00 -2.62 -3.48
C MET A 204 7.58 -2.64 -4.95
N PRO A 205 8.47 -2.29 -5.88
CA PRO A 205 8.18 -2.45 -7.31
C PRO A 205 7.88 -3.91 -7.65
N GLY A 206 6.83 -4.12 -8.42
CA GLY A 206 6.43 -5.43 -8.89
C GLY A 206 5.47 -5.36 -10.06
N ASP A 207 5.22 -6.51 -10.68
CA ASP A 207 4.41 -6.58 -11.88
C ASP A 207 2.92 -6.68 -11.52
N PHE A 208 2.10 -5.73 -11.94
CA PHE A 208 0.64 -5.74 -11.75
C PHE A 208 -0.13 -5.89 -13.08
N THR A 209 0.52 -6.35 -14.14
CA THR A 209 -0.12 -6.61 -15.46
C THR A 209 -1.04 -7.84 -15.46
N LYS A 210 -0.98 -8.66 -14.42
CA LYS A 210 -1.84 -9.82 -14.20
C LYS A 210 -2.46 -9.79 -12.80
N PRO A 211 -3.58 -10.52 -12.57
CA PRO A 211 -4.24 -10.53 -11.27
C PRO A 211 -3.29 -10.92 -10.14
N ARG A 212 -3.27 -10.14 -9.04
CA ARG A 212 -2.40 -10.37 -7.88
C ARG A 212 -3.20 -10.63 -6.63
N ARG A 213 -2.89 -11.73 -5.93
CA ARG A 213 -3.62 -12.17 -4.74
C ARG A 213 -2.86 -11.88 -3.46
N TYR A 214 -3.60 -11.43 -2.46
CA TYR A 214 -3.10 -11.10 -1.14
C TYR A 214 -4.03 -11.64 -0.07
N LEU A 215 -3.46 -12.36 0.89
CA LEU A 215 -4.18 -12.87 2.04
C LEU A 215 -4.05 -11.87 3.19
N VAL A 216 -5.16 -11.23 3.56
CA VAL A 216 -5.23 -10.34 4.71
C VAL A 216 -5.64 -11.16 5.92
N LYS A 217 -4.89 -11.07 7.01
CA LYS A 217 -5.13 -11.83 8.24
C LYS A 217 -5.22 -10.88 9.42
N ASN A 218 -6.20 -11.09 10.30
CA ASN A 218 -6.25 -10.41 11.58
C ASN A 218 -5.30 -11.11 12.57
N ILE A 219 -4.37 -10.36 13.17
CA ILE A 219 -3.36 -10.87 14.11
C ILE A 219 -3.64 -10.48 15.56
N ALA A 220 -4.80 -9.89 15.85
CA ALA A 220 -5.21 -9.59 17.21
C ALA A 220 -5.30 -10.86 18.06
N HIS A 221 -5.19 -10.68 19.37
CA HIS A 221 -5.55 -11.72 20.32
C HIS A 221 -7.04 -12.06 20.15
N ARG A 222 -7.36 -13.35 20.13
CA ARG A 222 -8.70 -13.88 19.90
C ARG A 222 -9.09 -14.84 21.02
N PRO A 223 -10.38 -14.95 21.38
CA PRO A 223 -10.85 -15.92 22.35
C PRO A 223 -10.50 -17.37 21.97
N ALA A 224 -10.43 -18.25 22.97
CA ALA A 224 -10.10 -19.65 22.75
C ALA A 224 -11.15 -20.34 21.86
N GLY A 225 -10.69 -21.08 20.84
CA GLY A 225 -11.56 -21.78 19.90
C GLY A 225 -12.06 -20.93 18.72
N VAL A 226 -11.77 -19.63 18.69
CA VAL A 226 -12.06 -18.77 17.53
C VAL A 226 -10.94 -18.91 16.50
N GLU A 227 -11.29 -19.23 15.26
CA GLU A 227 -10.34 -19.29 14.15
C GLU A 227 -9.82 -17.89 13.78
N GLN A 228 -8.64 -17.82 13.18
CA GLN A 228 -8.11 -16.55 12.70
C GLN A 228 -8.95 -16.06 11.52
N HIS A 229 -9.52 -14.86 11.64
CA HIS A 229 -10.20 -14.22 10.51
C HIS A 229 -9.18 -13.83 9.45
N GLN A 230 -9.53 -14.14 8.21
CA GLN A 230 -8.70 -13.90 7.04
C GLN A 230 -9.59 -13.74 5.82
N ARG A 231 -9.11 -12.98 4.83
CA ARG A 231 -9.82 -12.70 3.59
C ARG A 231 -8.84 -12.70 2.43
N MET A 232 -9.22 -13.36 1.33
CA MET A 232 -8.44 -13.30 0.09
C MET A 232 -8.88 -12.09 -0.72
N TYR A 233 -7.92 -11.24 -1.06
CA TYR A 233 -8.09 -10.13 -1.99
C TYR A 233 -7.38 -10.43 -3.31
N GLU A 234 -7.98 -10.06 -4.44
CA GLU A 234 -7.34 -10.09 -5.75
C GLU A 234 -7.37 -8.70 -6.39
N VAL A 235 -6.23 -8.20 -6.82
CA VAL A 235 -6.08 -6.91 -7.50
C VAL A 235 -6.04 -7.17 -9.00
N ARG A 236 -6.96 -6.56 -9.74
CA ARG A 236 -7.01 -6.57 -11.21
C ARG A 236 -6.85 -5.16 -11.73
N VAL A 237 -5.87 -4.95 -12.61
CA VAL A 237 -5.53 -3.60 -13.10
C VAL A 237 -5.86 -3.46 -14.58
N THR A 238 -6.65 -2.45 -14.90
CA THR A 238 -6.91 -2.00 -16.27
C THR A 238 -6.09 -0.75 -16.53
N PHE A 239 -5.09 -0.87 -17.39
CA PHE A 239 -4.26 0.27 -17.79
C PHE A 239 -4.95 1.09 -18.87
N LEU A 240 -5.31 2.32 -18.54
CA LEU A 240 -5.80 3.33 -19.47
C LEU A 240 -4.62 3.92 -20.26
N PRO A 241 -4.77 4.18 -21.56
CA PRO A 241 -3.70 4.73 -22.38
C PRO A 241 -3.45 6.22 -22.13
#